data_AF-A0A957P4R2-F1
#
_entry.id   AF-A0A957P4R2-F1
#
_cell.length_a   1.000
_cell.length_b   1.000
_cell.length_c   1.000
_cell.angle_alpha   90.00
_cell.angle_beta   90.00
_cell.angle_gamma   90.00
#
_symmetry.space_group_name_H-M   'P 1'
#
loop_
_entity.id
_entity.type
_entity.pdbx_description
1 polymer ?
#
loop_
_entity_poly.entity_id
_entity_poly.type
_entity_poly.pdbx_seq_one_letter_code
_entity_poly.pdbx_strand_id
1 'polypeptide(L)'
;MTLTEQQKQELERMRDRSEKGYLRERAAALLKIAAGGVASQVAEKGLYKPRDPDTVYSWLKGYEREGIAGLAIKKGRGRKPLFSPSA
;
A
#
# COMPACT_ATOMS: atom_id res chain seq x y z
N MET A 1 10.34 9.07 -3.17
CA MET A 1 9.27 9.92 -3.74
C MET A 1 9.17 11.19 -2.91
N THR A 2 8.66 12.28 -3.48
CA THR A 2 8.34 13.51 -2.75
C THR A 2 6.84 13.72 -2.81
N LEU A 3 6.18 13.93 -1.67
CA LEU A 3 4.74 14.18 -1.58
C LEU A 3 4.47 15.68 -1.54
N THR A 4 3.39 16.12 -2.18
CA THR A 4 2.82 17.43 -1.88
C THR A 4 2.16 17.41 -0.50
N GLU A 5 1.94 18.59 0.09
CA GLU A 5 1.29 18.69 1.40
C GLU A 5 -0.13 18.08 1.38
N GLN A 6 -0.88 18.29 0.29
CA GLN A 6 -2.20 17.67 0.11
C GLN A 6 -2.12 16.13 0.06
N GLN A 7 -1.16 15.57 -0.69
CA GLN A 7 -0.96 14.12 -0.78
C GLN A 7 -0.56 13.51 0.56
N LYS A 8 0.31 14.21 1.30
CA LYS A 8 0.71 13.82 2.65
C LYS A 8 -0.49 13.77 3.59
N GLN A 9 -1.31 14.83 3.63
CA GLN A 9 -2.53 14.88 4.44
C GLN A 9 -3.53 13.79 4.06
N GLU A 10 -3.67 13.48 2.78
CA GLU A 10 -4.55 12.42 2.29
C GLU A 10 -4.10 11.04 2.81
N LEU A 11 -2.80 10.76 2.75
CA LEU A 11 -2.20 9.52 3.27
C LEU A 11 -2.27 9.45 4.79
N GLU A 12 -2.05 10.55 5.51
CA GLU A 12 -2.20 10.62 6.97
C GLU A 12 -3.65 10.30 7.38
N ARG A 13 -4.63 10.93 6.71
CA ARG A 13 -6.05 10.64 6.93
C ARG A 13 -6.38 9.18 6.67
N MET A 14 -5.84 8.58 5.60
CA MET A 14 -6.03 7.16 5.31
C MET A 14 -5.40 6.28 6.40
N ARG A 15 -4.16 6.57 6.82
CA ARG A 15 -3.45 5.86 7.88
C ARG A 15 -4.25 5.84 9.17
N ASP A 16 -4.83 6.98 9.55
CA ASP A 16 -5.45 7.14 10.86
C ASP A 16 -6.91 6.72 10.90
N ARG A 17 -7.64 6.87 9.79
CA ARG A 17 -9.11 6.73 9.78
C ARG A 17 -9.65 5.60 8.90
N SER A 18 -8.83 4.96 8.06
CA SER A 18 -9.35 3.90 7.20
C SER A 18 -9.80 2.69 8.02
N GLU A 19 -11.02 2.22 7.81
CA GLU A 19 -11.54 1.00 8.44
C GLU A 19 -10.74 -0.25 8.03
N LYS A 20 -10.23 -0.26 6.79
CA LYS A 20 -9.48 -1.39 6.22
C LYS A 20 -8.03 -1.34 6.68
N GLY A 21 -7.61 -2.29 7.52
CA GLY A 21 -6.26 -2.34 8.07
C GLY A 21 -5.13 -2.33 7.03
N TYR A 22 -5.33 -2.99 5.88
CA TYR A 22 -4.31 -2.99 4.81
C TYR A 22 -4.11 -1.60 4.18
N LEU A 23 -5.13 -0.74 4.15
CA LEU A 23 -4.98 0.63 3.64
C LEU A 23 -4.18 1.47 4.62
N ARG A 24 -4.41 1.31 5.93
CA ARG A 24 -3.62 1.98 6.96
C ARG A 24 -2.14 1.62 6.86
N GLU A 25 -1.84 0.33 6.69
CA GLU A 25 -0.48 -0.18 6.53
C GLU A 25 0.20 0.39 5.27
N ARG A 26 -0.49 0.36 4.12
CA ARG A 26 0.02 0.90 2.86
C ARG A 26 0.33 2.39 2.96
N ALA A 27 -0.59 3.18 3.53
CA ALA A 27 -0.37 4.60 3.75
C ALA A 27 0.82 4.88 4.68
N ALA A 28 0.94 4.12 5.78
CA ALA A 28 2.08 4.22 6.69
C ALA A 28 3.41 3.93 5.99
N ALA A 29 3.45 2.96 5.08
CA ALA A 29 4.65 2.64 4.30
C ALA A 29 5.09 3.83 3.43
N LEU A 30 4.14 4.42 2.68
CA LEU A 30 4.44 5.54 1.78
C LEU A 30 4.85 6.80 2.52
N LEU A 31 4.22 7.12 3.66
CA LEU A 31 4.62 8.25 4.49
C LEU A 31 6.06 8.12 4.99
N LYS A 32 6.47 6.90 5.40
CA LYS A 32 7.85 6.63 5.83
C LYS A 32 8.86 6.75 4.68
N ILE A 33 8.50 6.27 3.49
CA ILE A 33 9.34 6.40 2.29
C ILE A 33 9.47 7.88 1.90
N ALA A 34 8.39 8.64 1.95
CA ALA A 34 8.41 10.08 1.67
C ALA A 34 9.22 10.88 2.70
N ALA A 35 9.32 10.39 3.94
CA ALA A 35 10.19 10.95 4.98
C ALA A 35 11.68 10.56 4.82
N GLY A 36 12.07 9.92 3.71
CA GLY A 36 13.44 9.53 3.41
C GLY A 36 13.79 8.07 3.75
N GLY A 37 12.82 7.28 4.20
CA GLY A 37 13.02 5.85 4.48
C GLY A 37 13.26 5.02 3.22
N VAL A 38 14.21 4.08 3.28
CA VAL A 38 14.43 3.11 2.20
C VAL A 38 13.30 2.06 2.23
N ALA A 39 12.66 1.82 1.07
CA ALA A 39 11.49 0.95 0.98
C ALA A 39 11.71 -0.47 1.54
N SER A 40 12.89 -1.07 1.33
CA SER A 40 13.25 -2.38 1.89
C SER A 40 13.32 -2.36 3.43
N GLN A 41 13.95 -1.33 4.01
CA GLN A 41 14.01 -1.18 5.47
C GLN A 41 12.62 -0.94 6.07
N VAL A 42 11.79 -0.15 5.39
CA VAL A 42 10.39 0.05 5.78
C VAL A 42 9.63 -1.27 5.74
N ALA A 43 9.86 -2.11 4.73
CA ALA A 43 9.25 -3.43 4.63
C ALA A 43 9.63 -4.36 5.78
N GLU A 44 10.92 -4.39 6.15
CA GLU A 44 11.43 -5.31 7.18
C GLU A 44 11.10 -4.87 8.61
N LYS A 45 11.22 -3.57 8.91
CA LYS A 45 11.19 -3.05 10.30
C LYS A 45 10.28 -1.84 10.49
N GLY A 46 9.83 -1.23 9.40
CA GLY A 46 9.03 0.00 9.44
C GLY A 46 7.53 -0.23 9.50
N LEU A 47 7.03 -1.46 9.51
CA LEU A 47 5.59 -1.78 9.53
C LEU A 47 5.22 -2.66 10.73
N TYR A 48 3.92 -2.78 11.00
CA TYR A 48 3.43 -3.61 12.13
C TYR A 48 3.86 -5.08 12.01
N LYS A 49 3.98 -5.59 10.78
CA LYS A 49 4.56 -6.89 10.48
C LYS A 49 5.57 -6.73 9.35
N PRO A 50 6.67 -7.51 9.36
CA PRO A 50 7.58 -7.56 8.23
C PRO A 50 6.84 -7.93 6.95
N ARG A 51 7.25 -7.31 5.85
CA ARG A 51 6.77 -7.58 4.50
C ARG A 51 7.93 -7.87 3.58
N ASP A 52 7.63 -8.59 2.52
CA ASP A 52 8.52 -8.70 1.38
C ASP A 52 8.75 -7.30 0.77
N PRO A 53 10.00 -6.86 0.53
CA PRO A 53 10.29 -5.57 -0.10
C PRO A 53 9.55 -5.33 -1.43
N ASP A 54 9.37 -6.37 -2.27
CA ASP A 54 8.67 -6.26 -3.55
C ASP A 54 7.19 -5.92 -3.35
N THR A 55 6.61 -6.32 -2.22
CA THR A 55 5.24 -5.93 -1.87
C THR A 55 5.16 -4.43 -1.63
N VAL A 56 6.11 -3.84 -0.91
CA VAL A 56 6.15 -2.39 -0.67
C VAL A 56 6.47 -1.63 -1.95
N TYR A 57 7.39 -2.13 -2.79
CA TYR A 57 7.63 -1.56 -4.12
C TYR A 57 6.37 -1.60 -5.00
N SER A 58 5.57 -2.66 -4.94
CA SER A 58 4.29 -2.72 -5.65
C SER A 58 3.30 -1.65 -5.17
N TRP A 59 3.28 -1.34 -3.86
CA TRP A 59 2.42 -0.28 -3.32
C TRP A 59 2.89 1.09 -3.77
N LEU A 60 4.21 1.34 -3.73
CA LEU A 60 4.81 2.58 -4.23
C LEU A 60 4.48 2.81 -5.71
N LYS A 61 4.76 1.83 -6.57
CA LYS A 61 4.43 1.89 -8.01
C LYS A 61 2.94 2.09 -8.27
N GLY A 62 2.09 1.46 -7.45
CA GLY A 62 0.64 1.64 -7.54
C GLY A 62 0.22 3.08 -7.24
N TYR A 63 0.78 3.65 -6.18
CA TYR A 63 0.48 5.02 -5.77
C TYR A 63 1.05 6.08 -6.74
N GLU A 64 2.27 5.90 -7.24
CA GLU A 64 2.85 6.81 -8.24
C GLU A 64 2.02 6.85 -9.54
N ARG A 65 1.35 5.75 -9.90
CA ARG A 65 0.52 5.67 -11.09
C ARG A 65 -0.91 6.18 -10.90
N GLU A 66 -1.53 5.90 -9.76
CA GLU A 66 -2.99 6.04 -9.56
C GLU A 66 -3.36 6.79 -8.27
N GLY A 67 -2.39 7.33 -7.54
CA GLY A 67 -2.60 7.91 -6.22
C GLY A 67 -3.20 6.91 -5.22
N ILE A 68 -4.10 7.38 -4.36
CA ILE A 68 -4.76 6.54 -3.35
C ILE A 68 -5.52 5.35 -3.96
N ALA A 69 -6.08 5.50 -5.16
CA ALA A 69 -6.78 4.39 -5.83
C ALA A 69 -5.84 3.20 -6.09
N GLY A 70 -4.55 3.48 -6.34
CA GLY A 70 -3.51 2.46 -6.52
C GLY A 70 -3.20 1.63 -5.26
N LEU A 71 -3.63 2.10 -4.08
CA LEU A 71 -3.48 1.39 -2.82
C LEU A 71 -4.63 0.43 -2.52
N ALA A 72 -5.74 0.49 -3.24
CA ALA A 72 -6.82 -0.46 -3.08
C ALA A 72 -6.47 -1.83 -3.70
N ILE A 73 -7.04 -2.91 -3.16
CA ILE A 73 -7.01 -4.20 -3.86
C ILE A 73 -8.00 -4.12 -5.02
N LYS A 74 -7.50 -4.23 -6.26
CA LYS A 74 -8.35 -4.20 -7.46
C LYS A 74 -9.24 -5.45 -7.53
N LYS A 75 -10.44 -5.28 -8.09
CA LYS A 75 -11.37 -6.39 -8.36
C LYS A 75 -10.69 -7.40 -9.30
N GLY A 76 -10.88 -8.69 -9.02
CA GLY A 76 -10.28 -9.77 -9.83
C GLY A 76 -8.83 -10.13 -9.47
N ARG A 77 -8.26 -9.55 -8.41
CA ARG A 77 -6.97 -10.00 -7.87
C ARG A 77 -7.16 -11.30 -7.07
N GLY A 78 -6.32 -12.30 -7.33
CA GLY A 78 -6.36 -13.61 -6.68
C GLY A 78 -6.20 -14.74 -7.69
N ARG A 79 -5.87 -15.95 -7.22
CA ARG A 79 -5.82 -17.13 -8.08
C ARG A 79 -7.25 -17.45 -8.53
N LYS A 80 -7.48 -17.50 -9.84
CA LYS A 80 -8.77 -17.99 -10.38
C LYS A 80 -9.01 -19.42 -9.85
N PRO A 81 -10.23 -19.77 -9.45
CA PRO A 81 -10.53 -21.11 -8.99
C PRO A 81 -10.17 -22.12 -10.09
N LEU A 82 -9.54 -23.24 -9.70
CA LEU A 82 -9.25 -24.35 -10.60
C LEU A 82 -10.51 -25.17 -10.95
N PHE A 83 -11.60 -24.94 -10.21
CA PHE A 83 -12.85 -25.64 -10.36
C PHE A 83 -13.96 -24.66 -10.78
N SER A 84 -14.70 -25.03 -11.82
CA SER A 84 -15.98 -24.45 -12.18
C SER A 84 -17.04 -25.51 -11.91
N PRO A 85 -18.01 -25.29 -10.99
CA PRO A 85 -19.07 -26.26 -10.76
C PRO A 85 -19.88 -26.42 -12.06
N SER A 86 -20.09 -27.67 -12.49
CA SER A 86 -21.09 -27.99 -13.51
C SER A 86 -22.48 -27.92 -12.88
N ALA A 87 -23.44 -27.38 -13.64
CA ALA A 87 -24.83 -27.23 -13.24
C ALA A 87 -25.56 -28.57 -13.10
#